data_AF-A0AAU5R1R4-F1
#
_entry.id   AF-A0AAU5R1R4-F1
#
_cell.length_a   1.000
_cell.length_b   1.000
_cell.length_c   1.000
_cell.angle_alpha   90.00
_cell.angle_beta   90.00
_cell.angle_gamma   90.00
#
_symmetry.space_group_name_H-M   'P 1'
#
loop_
_entity.id
_entity.type
_entity.pdbx_description
1 polymer ?
#
loop_
_entity_poly.entity_id
_entity_poly.type
_entity_poly.pdbx_seq_one_letter_code
_entity_poly.pdbx_strand_id
1 'polypeptide(L)'
;MTTAPATTQAYRVTPARVLRSEAHKLRTLRSSWITLGSAAALVLSVGIIMGATYTSDGGDSDVDTVILVLFGSTLGTLCTVVLGILVTAGEYSTGMIRASLTAVPARLPVLWAKAAVFTVTVLTVMAGAALITFAAAQLFLHDTDQAASLSEPAVLGAVLGNAAGTTFLSLIALGLGALIRSVPGAIGAFIGGVMVLPEVLSMLPYDAVETAVRYFPTQAAGVLGSATPLPGAAPVGGALLALVLWCAASLGTAALLLRRRDA
;
A
#
# COMPACT_ATOMS: atom_id res chain seq x y z
N MET A 1 -48.73 -1.47 -37.21
CA MET A 1 -47.41 -1.17 -36.59
C MET A 1 -47.13 -2.24 -35.56
N THR A 2 -46.33 -3.24 -35.91
CA THR A 2 -45.90 -4.32 -35.03
C THR A 2 -44.61 -3.89 -34.32
N THR A 3 -44.69 -3.65 -33.02
CA THR A 3 -43.52 -3.40 -32.17
C THR A 3 -42.77 -4.72 -31.98
N ALA A 4 -41.58 -4.83 -32.56
CA ALA A 4 -40.69 -5.95 -32.29
C ALA A 4 -40.30 -5.97 -30.80
N PRO A 5 -40.34 -7.12 -30.11
CA PRO A 5 -39.92 -7.21 -28.72
C PRO A 5 -38.42 -6.89 -28.65
N ALA A 6 -38.07 -5.87 -27.86
CA ALA A 6 -36.67 -5.58 -27.55
C ALA A 6 -36.07 -6.81 -26.88
N THR A 7 -35.11 -7.47 -27.54
CA THR A 7 -34.30 -8.52 -26.92
C THR A 7 -33.53 -7.89 -25.77
N THR A 8 -34.04 -8.03 -24.54
CA THR A 8 -33.32 -7.72 -23.32
C THR A 8 -32.15 -8.68 -23.23
N GLN A 9 -31.02 -8.28 -23.81
CA GLN A 9 -29.76 -8.97 -23.64
C GLN A 9 -29.47 -8.94 -22.14
N ALA A 10 -29.68 -10.07 -21.45
CA ALA A 10 -29.41 -10.19 -20.03
C ALA A 10 -27.92 -9.97 -19.82
N TYR A 11 -27.51 -8.72 -19.53
CA TYR A 11 -26.14 -8.37 -19.21
C TYR A 11 -25.78 -9.04 -17.89
N ARG A 12 -25.29 -10.29 -17.96
CA ARG A 12 -24.81 -11.02 -16.79
C ARG A 12 -23.57 -10.30 -16.25
N VAL A 13 -23.64 -9.91 -14.98
CA VAL A 13 -22.51 -9.39 -14.24
C VAL A 13 -21.53 -10.54 -14.00
N THR A 14 -20.35 -10.47 -14.60
CA THR A 14 -19.29 -11.47 -14.41
C THR A 14 -18.12 -10.85 -13.63
N PRO A 15 -17.35 -11.63 -12.86
CA PRO A 15 -16.20 -11.12 -12.11
C PRO A 15 -15.19 -10.36 -12.98
N ALA A 16 -14.95 -10.83 -14.20
CA ALA A 16 -14.08 -10.15 -15.17
C ALA A 16 -14.60 -8.76 -15.59
N ARG A 17 -15.92 -8.59 -15.71
CA ARG A 17 -16.53 -7.29 -16.04
C ARG A 17 -16.42 -6.32 -14.86
N VAL A 18 -16.56 -6.81 -13.62
CA VAL A 18 -16.37 -6.01 -12.40
C VAL A 18 -14.91 -5.53 -12.31
N LEU A 19 -13.94 -6.43 -12.49
CA LEU A 19 -12.51 -6.07 -12.54
C LEU A 19 -12.21 -5.02 -13.60
N ARG A 20 -12.74 -5.17 -14.82
CA ARG A 20 -12.55 -4.18 -15.89
C ARG A 20 -13.18 -2.83 -15.55
N SER A 21 -14.35 -2.81 -14.92
CA SER A 21 -15.00 -1.58 -14.49
C SER A 21 -14.19 -0.84 -13.44
N GLU A 22 -13.70 -1.55 -12.42
CA GLU A 22 -12.85 -0.97 -11.37
C GLU A 22 -11.51 -0.48 -11.94
N ALA A 23 -10.89 -1.24 -12.85
CA ALA A 23 -9.69 -0.81 -13.56
C ALA A 23 -9.93 0.45 -14.38
N HIS A 24 -11.06 0.55 -15.07
CA HIS A 24 -11.40 1.74 -15.84
C HIS A 24 -11.64 2.96 -14.93
N LYS A 25 -12.30 2.76 -13.78
CA LYS A 25 -12.55 3.82 -12.80
C LYS A 25 -11.25 4.39 -12.25
N LEU A 26 -10.38 3.52 -11.75
CA LEU A 26 -9.10 3.94 -11.17
C LEU A 26 -8.21 4.62 -12.23
N ARG A 27 -8.28 4.17 -13.49
CA ARG A 27 -7.52 4.78 -14.60
C ARG A 27 -8.06 6.12 -15.07
N THR A 28 -9.36 6.36 -15.00
CA THR A 28 -9.99 7.60 -15.51
C THR A 28 -9.99 8.72 -14.47
N LEU A 29 -9.89 8.40 -13.18
CA LEU A 29 -9.75 9.38 -12.11
C LEU A 29 -8.36 10.03 -12.14
N ARG A 30 -8.26 11.25 -12.69
CA ARG A 30 -7.02 12.04 -12.69
C ARG A 30 -6.41 12.18 -11.30
N SER A 31 -7.25 12.33 -10.28
CA SER A 31 -6.80 12.43 -8.89
C SER A 31 -6.01 11.18 -8.45
N SER A 32 -6.37 9.98 -8.91
CA SER A 32 -5.64 8.75 -8.56
C SER A 32 -4.22 8.77 -9.10
N TRP A 33 -4.04 9.21 -10.35
CA TRP A 33 -2.73 9.34 -10.97
C TRP A 33 -1.91 10.51 -10.42
N ILE A 34 -2.56 11.61 -10.02
CA ILE A 34 -1.88 12.72 -9.35
C ILE A 34 -1.33 12.24 -7.99
N THR A 35 -2.13 11.51 -7.20
CA THR A 35 -1.69 10.99 -5.90
C THR A 35 -0.61 9.90 -6.03
N LEU A 36 -0.73 9.00 -7.02
CA LEU A 36 0.33 8.01 -7.29
C LEU A 36 1.60 8.65 -7.84
N GLY A 37 1.45 9.64 -8.72
CA GLY A 37 2.55 10.42 -9.27
C GLY A 37 3.26 11.22 -8.20
N SER A 38 2.53 11.85 -7.27
CA SER A 38 3.13 12.54 -6.12
C SER A 38 3.84 11.57 -5.18
N ALA A 39 3.25 10.38 -4.94
CA ALA A 39 3.91 9.34 -4.15
C ALA A 39 5.25 8.95 -4.77
N ALA A 40 5.26 8.61 -6.07
CA ALA A 40 6.46 8.21 -6.80
C ALA A 40 7.49 9.36 -6.87
N ALA A 41 7.03 10.60 -7.06
CA ALA A 41 7.89 11.78 -7.08
C ALA A 41 8.56 12.02 -5.72
N LEU A 42 7.85 11.80 -4.60
CA LEU A 42 8.42 11.90 -3.25
C LEU A 42 9.46 10.82 -2.99
N VAL A 43 9.22 9.58 -3.43
CA VAL A 43 10.24 8.52 -3.33
C VAL A 43 11.49 8.92 -4.11
N LEU A 44 11.31 9.34 -5.37
CA LEU A 44 12.40 9.68 -6.26
C LEU A 44 13.20 10.91 -5.79
N SER A 45 12.51 11.99 -5.41
CA SER A 45 13.18 13.22 -5.01
C SER A 45 13.99 13.03 -3.74
N VAL A 46 13.42 12.39 -2.71
CA VAL A 46 14.12 12.13 -1.45
C VAL A 46 15.28 11.17 -1.68
N GLY A 47 15.11 10.10 -2.45
CA GLY A 47 16.21 9.15 -2.68
C GLY A 47 17.38 9.74 -3.46
N ILE A 48 17.11 10.60 -4.46
CA ILE A 48 18.16 11.34 -5.17
C ILE A 48 18.87 12.31 -4.21
N ILE A 49 18.12 13.04 -3.38
CA ILE A 49 18.71 13.95 -2.39
C ILE A 49 19.61 13.16 -1.43
N MET A 50 19.11 12.07 -0.84
CA MET A 50 19.85 11.23 0.10
C MET A 50 21.15 10.71 -0.53
N GLY A 51 21.08 10.23 -1.78
CA GLY A 51 22.28 9.76 -2.48
C GLY A 51 23.26 10.88 -2.84
N ALA A 52 22.78 12.06 -3.25
CA ALA A 52 23.62 13.18 -3.63
C ALA A 52 24.28 13.90 -2.44
N THR A 53 23.66 13.86 -1.25
CA THR A 53 24.20 14.49 -0.04
C THR A 53 24.99 13.53 0.84
N TYR A 54 25.07 12.25 0.48
CA TYR A 54 25.76 11.25 1.28
C TYR A 54 27.27 11.50 1.31
N THR A 55 27.88 11.39 2.49
CA THR A 55 29.33 11.48 2.70
C THR A 55 29.81 10.32 3.59
N SER A 56 30.87 9.65 3.17
CA SER A 56 31.42 8.46 3.84
C SER A 56 32.02 8.75 5.23
N ASP A 57 32.39 10.01 5.49
CA ASP A 57 33.03 10.42 6.76
C ASP A 57 32.02 10.65 7.90
N GLY A 58 30.71 10.50 7.65
CA GLY A 58 29.62 10.86 8.56
C GLY A 58 29.33 9.87 9.69
N GLY A 59 29.97 8.69 9.72
CA GLY A 59 29.72 7.65 10.74
C GLY A 59 28.45 6.82 10.53
N ASP A 60 27.73 7.03 9.43
CA ASP A 60 26.48 6.34 9.07
C ASP A 60 26.71 5.13 8.14
N SER A 61 27.93 4.58 8.13
CA SER A 61 28.33 3.45 7.27
C SER A 61 27.57 2.15 7.56
N ASP A 62 26.99 2.03 8.75
CA ASP A 62 26.20 0.86 9.19
C ASP A 62 24.73 0.89 8.74
N VAL A 63 24.27 1.99 8.12
CA VAL A 63 22.88 2.10 7.65
C VAL A 63 22.70 1.30 6.35
N ASP A 64 21.63 0.52 6.29
CA ASP A 64 21.25 -0.22 5.08
C ASP A 64 21.00 0.75 3.91
N THR A 65 21.73 0.54 2.81
CA THR A 65 21.66 1.37 1.60
C THR A 65 20.24 1.48 1.04
N VAL A 66 19.45 0.41 1.08
CA VAL A 66 18.09 0.41 0.54
C VAL A 66 17.19 1.26 1.42
N ILE A 67 17.34 1.20 2.74
CA ILE A 67 16.59 2.05 3.68
C ILE A 67 16.96 3.52 3.48
N LEU A 68 18.27 3.82 3.38
CA LEU A 68 18.78 5.18 3.16
C LEU A 68 18.18 5.80 1.90
N VAL A 69 18.32 5.10 0.77
CA VAL A 69 17.92 5.58 -0.55
C VAL A 69 16.40 5.59 -0.72
N LEU A 70 15.68 4.63 -0.13
CA LEU A 70 14.23 4.55 -0.24
C LEU A 70 13.49 5.23 0.92
N PHE A 71 14.15 6.04 1.74
CA PHE A 71 13.51 6.75 2.85
C PHE A 71 12.26 7.55 2.42
N GLY A 72 12.27 8.08 1.19
CA GLY A 72 11.12 8.75 0.57
C GLY A 72 9.86 7.88 0.43
N SER A 73 9.98 6.55 0.49
CA SER A 73 8.86 5.61 0.52
C SER A 73 7.96 5.80 1.73
N THR A 74 8.49 6.32 2.85
CA THR A 74 7.68 6.69 4.02
C THR A 74 6.65 7.75 3.66
N LEU A 75 7.07 8.78 2.93
CA LEU A 75 6.17 9.84 2.45
C LEU A 75 5.26 9.34 1.33
N GLY A 76 5.79 8.54 0.39
CA GLY A 76 5.00 7.92 -0.67
C GLY A 76 3.92 6.97 -0.13
N THR A 77 4.18 6.30 0.99
CA THR A 77 3.23 5.44 1.69
C THR A 77 2.04 6.23 2.20
N LEU A 78 2.23 7.45 2.72
CA LEU A 78 1.11 8.29 3.14
C LEU A 78 0.17 8.63 1.97
N CYS A 79 0.73 8.98 0.81
CA CYS A 79 -0.07 9.25 -0.39
C CYS A 79 -0.87 8.02 -0.84
N THR A 80 -0.24 6.85 -0.87
CA THR A 80 -0.87 5.60 -1.31
C THR A 80 -1.90 5.06 -0.31
N VAL A 81 -1.68 5.24 1.00
CA VAL A 81 -2.64 4.99 2.07
C VAL A 81 -3.89 5.85 1.90
N VAL A 82 -3.73 7.16 1.70
CA VAL A 82 -4.85 8.07 1.45
C VAL A 82 -5.62 7.66 0.20
N LEU A 83 -4.91 7.30 -0.87
CA LEU A 83 -5.56 6.78 -2.08
C LEU A 83 -6.35 5.50 -1.82
N GLY A 84 -5.81 4.55 -1.05
CA GLY A 84 -6.49 3.31 -0.67
C GLY A 84 -7.80 3.58 0.07
N ILE A 85 -7.79 4.52 1.01
CA ILE A 85 -8.98 4.99 1.72
C ILE A 85 -9.98 5.63 0.75
N LEU A 86 -9.53 6.51 -0.15
CA LEU A 86 -10.40 7.20 -1.11
C LEU A 86 -11.08 6.23 -2.10
N VAL A 87 -10.38 5.17 -2.52
CA VAL A 87 -10.91 4.14 -3.44
C VAL A 87 -12.16 3.44 -2.88
N THR A 88 -12.32 3.42 -1.55
CA THR A 88 -13.47 2.82 -0.87
C THR A 88 -14.35 3.88 -0.19
N ALA A 89 -13.85 4.58 0.82
CA ALA A 89 -14.59 5.57 1.59
C ALA A 89 -15.06 6.76 0.74
N GLY A 90 -14.36 7.10 -0.35
CA GLY A 90 -14.76 8.17 -1.28
C GLY A 90 -16.05 7.87 -2.05
N GLU A 91 -16.41 6.60 -2.20
CA GLU A 91 -17.70 6.22 -2.82
C GLU A 91 -18.88 6.44 -1.88
N TYR A 92 -18.64 6.37 -0.57
CA TYR A 92 -19.64 6.66 0.45
C TYR A 92 -19.88 8.17 0.56
N SER A 93 -18.82 8.99 0.50
CA SER A 93 -18.97 10.45 0.54
C SER A 93 -19.68 11.02 -0.69
N THR A 94 -19.47 10.44 -1.87
CA THR A 94 -20.09 10.88 -3.13
C THR A 94 -21.45 10.23 -3.41
N GLY A 95 -21.87 9.26 -2.59
CA GLY A 95 -23.10 8.49 -2.82
C GLY A 95 -23.03 7.50 -4.00
N MET A 96 -21.87 7.38 -4.65
CA MET A 96 -21.63 6.50 -5.80
C MET A 96 -21.76 5.02 -5.44
N ILE A 97 -21.55 4.68 -4.16
CA ILE A 97 -21.72 3.32 -3.66
C ILE A 97 -23.12 2.75 -3.98
N ARG A 98 -24.17 3.57 -3.98
CA ARG A 98 -25.53 3.14 -4.33
C ARG A 98 -25.63 2.70 -5.78
N ALA A 99 -25.04 3.46 -6.71
CA ALA A 99 -25.04 3.13 -8.13
C ALA A 99 -24.20 1.86 -8.43
N SER A 100 -23.09 1.67 -7.73
CA SER A 100 -22.27 0.45 -7.88
C SER A 100 -22.98 -0.80 -7.37
N LEU A 101 -23.69 -0.70 -6.24
CA LEU A 101 -24.40 -1.83 -5.64
C LEU A 101 -25.74 -2.15 -6.32
N THR A 102 -26.38 -1.19 -6.99
CA THR A 102 -27.54 -1.48 -7.86
C THR A 102 -27.13 -2.19 -9.14
N ALA A 103 -25.97 -1.86 -9.70
CA ALA A 103 -25.44 -2.51 -10.89
C ALA A 103 -24.88 -3.92 -10.61
N VAL A 104 -24.31 -4.14 -9.42
CA VAL A 104 -23.75 -5.44 -8.99
C VAL A 104 -24.36 -5.82 -7.64
N PRO A 105 -25.47 -6.60 -7.62
CA PRO A 105 -26.16 -6.94 -6.37
C PRO A 105 -25.29 -7.82 -5.44
N ALA A 106 -24.30 -8.53 -5.98
CA ALA A 106 -23.29 -9.24 -5.19
C ALA A 106 -22.21 -8.25 -4.70
N ARG A 107 -22.33 -7.81 -3.44
CA ARG A 107 -21.47 -6.75 -2.85
C ARG A 107 -19.99 -7.13 -2.69
N LEU A 108 -19.68 -8.41 -2.53
CA LEU A 108 -18.30 -8.90 -2.30
C LEU A 108 -17.40 -8.88 -3.54
N PRO A 109 -17.86 -9.33 -4.74
CA PRO A 109 -17.09 -9.21 -5.97
C PRO A 109 -16.51 -7.81 -6.23
N VAL A 110 -17.22 -6.74 -5.86
CA VAL A 110 -16.76 -5.36 -6.02
C VAL A 110 -15.59 -5.05 -5.09
N LEU A 111 -15.67 -5.44 -3.81
CA LEU A 111 -14.58 -5.23 -2.85
C LEU A 111 -13.30 -5.96 -3.28
N TRP A 112 -13.42 -7.23 -3.69
CA TRP A 112 -12.27 -8.01 -4.14
C TRP A 112 -11.69 -7.47 -5.45
N ALA A 113 -12.54 -7.02 -6.38
CA ALA A 113 -12.08 -6.40 -7.62
C ALA A 113 -11.31 -5.10 -7.34
N LYS A 114 -11.81 -4.24 -6.43
CA LYS A 114 -11.10 -3.04 -5.98
C LYS A 114 -9.75 -3.36 -5.37
N ALA A 115 -9.72 -4.28 -4.42
CA ALA A 115 -8.49 -4.69 -3.77
C ALA A 115 -7.47 -5.22 -4.80
N ALA A 116 -7.88 -6.09 -5.73
CA ALA A 116 -6.99 -6.63 -6.76
C ALA A 116 -6.45 -5.56 -7.72
N VAL A 117 -7.32 -4.72 -8.29
CA VAL A 117 -6.92 -3.64 -9.20
C VAL A 117 -6.01 -2.63 -8.50
N PHE A 118 -6.36 -2.26 -7.26
CA PHE A 118 -5.57 -1.36 -6.44
C PHE A 118 -4.18 -1.93 -6.12
N THR A 119 -4.12 -3.19 -5.68
CA THR A 119 -2.85 -3.90 -5.40
C THR A 119 -1.94 -3.85 -6.60
N VAL A 120 -2.42 -4.30 -7.77
CA VAL A 120 -1.62 -4.35 -8.99
C VAL A 120 -1.14 -2.95 -9.38
N THR A 121 -2.01 -1.94 -9.28
CA THR A 121 -1.65 -0.58 -9.69
C THR A 121 -0.60 0.04 -8.75
N VAL A 122 -0.83 -0.02 -7.43
CA VAL A 122 0.10 0.54 -6.43
C VAL A 122 1.43 -0.20 -6.48
N LEU A 123 1.41 -1.53 -6.50
CA LEU A 123 2.63 -2.34 -6.55
C LEU A 123 3.45 -2.02 -7.79
N THR A 124 2.81 -1.92 -8.96
CA THR A 124 3.52 -1.61 -10.22
C THR A 124 4.17 -0.23 -10.17
N VAL A 125 3.44 0.79 -9.72
CA VAL A 125 3.97 2.17 -9.69
C VAL A 125 5.05 2.32 -8.62
N MET A 126 4.85 1.75 -7.42
CA MET A 126 5.82 1.85 -6.33
C MET A 126 7.05 0.98 -6.55
N ALA A 127 6.92 -0.21 -7.17
CA ALA A 127 8.09 -0.99 -7.57
C ALA A 127 8.90 -0.27 -8.66
N GLY A 128 8.23 0.32 -9.65
CA GLY A 128 8.88 1.15 -10.65
C GLY A 128 9.59 2.36 -10.04
N ALA A 129 8.92 3.09 -9.15
CA ALA A 129 9.51 4.22 -8.44
C ALA A 129 10.72 3.80 -7.59
N ALA A 130 10.62 2.70 -6.84
CA ALA A 130 11.71 2.20 -6.01
C ALA A 130 12.92 1.77 -6.85
N LEU A 131 12.71 1.03 -7.95
CA LEU A 131 13.77 0.61 -8.86
C LEU A 131 14.48 1.81 -9.52
N ILE A 132 13.70 2.77 -10.02
CA ILE A 132 14.25 3.99 -10.66
C ILE A 132 15.01 4.82 -9.63
N THR A 133 14.46 5.00 -8.43
CA THR A 133 15.08 5.77 -7.35
C THR A 133 16.39 5.13 -6.92
N PHE A 134 16.39 3.81 -6.71
CA PHE A 134 17.60 3.09 -6.33
C PHE A 134 18.68 3.20 -7.40
N ALA A 135 18.33 2.93 -8.67
CA ALA A 135 19.28 3.06 -9.78
C ALA A 135 19.82 4.50 -9.92
N ALA A 136 18.97 5.51 -9.75
CA ALA A 136 19.38 6.91 -9.84
C ALA A 136 20.27 7.33 -8.68
N ALA A 137 19.96 6.90 -7.45
CA ALA A 137 20.78 7.20 -6.28
C ALA A 137 22.16 6.52 -6.40
N GLN A 138 22.24 5.26 -6.83
CA GLN A 138 23.51 4.55 -6.99
C GLN A 138 24.51 5.23 -7.95
N LEU A 139 24.04 6.12 -8.84
CA LEU A 139 24.95 6.97 -9.65
C LEU A 139 25.78 7.93 -8.78
N PHE A 140 25.30 8.30 -7.60
CA PHE A 140 26.00 9.17 -6.65
C PHE A 140 26.78 8.38 -5.59
N LEU A 141 26.33 7.19 -5.21
CA LEU A 141 26.96 6.37 -4.17
C LEU A 141 27.99 5.34 -4.70
N HIS A 142 28.26 5.28 -6.01
CA HIS A 142 29.13 4.26 -6.59
C HIS A 142 30.58 4.24 -6.06
N ASP A 143 31.09 5.39 -5.61
CA ASP A 143 32.43 5.55 -5.06
C ASP A 143 32.43 5.54 -3.52
N THR A 144 31.31 5.23 -2.87
CA THR A 144 31.18 5.25 -1.41
C THR A 144 30.96 3.84 -0.85
N ASP A 145 30.98 3.73 0.48
CA ASP A 145 30.66 2.53 1.26
C ASP A 145 29.20 2.06 1.14
N GLN A 146 28.36 2.84 0.45
CA GLN A 146 26.96 2.55 0.16
C GLN A 146 26.71 2.12 -1.30
N ALA A 147 27.78 1.77 -2.02
CA ALA A 147 27.67 1.17 -3.34
C ALA A 147 27.03 -0.21 -3.24
N ALA A 148 25.89 -0.40 -3.90
CA ALA A 148 25.12 -1.64 -3.86
C ALA A 148 24.50 -1.96 -5.23
N SER A 149 24.46 -3.24 -5.59
CA SER A 149 23.98 -3.68 -6.90
C SER A 149 22.58 -4.28 -6.84
N LEU A 150 21.73 -3.93 -7.81
CA LEU A 150 20.44 -4.64 -8.04
C LEU A 150 20.62 -6.10 -8.46
N SER A 151 21.83 -6.54 -8.77
CA SER A 151 22.14 -7.95 -9.04
C SER A 151 22.23 -8.78 -7.74
N GLU A 152 22.39 -8.13 -6.59
CA GLU A 152 22.40 -8.79 -5.29
C GLU A 152 20.96 -9.16 -4.89
N PRO A 153 20.67 -10.44 -4.62
CA PRO A 153 19.31 -10.87 -4.29
C PRO A 153 18.71 -10.18 -3.06
N ALA A 154 19.56 -9.84 -2.07
CA ALA A 154 19.13 -9.13 -0.87
C ALA A 154 18.67 -7.69 -1.18
N VAL A 155 19.45 -6.96 -1.99
CA VAL A 155 19.13 -5.59 -2.41
C VAL A 155 17.87 -5.56 -3.27
N LEU A 156 17.78 -6.43 -4.29
CA LEU A 156 16.60 -6.51 -5.14
C LEU A 156 15.36 -6.93 -4.33
N GLY A 157 15.53 -7.89 -3.43
CA GLY A 157 14.49 -8.34 -2.50
C GLY A 157 13.98 -7.21 -1.61
N ALA A 158 14.87 -6.37 -1.09
CA ALA A 158 14.54 -5.22 -0.26
C ALA A 158 13.86 -4.09 -1.05
N VAL A 159 14.33 -3.77 -2.25
CA VAL A 159 13.72 -2.74 -3.13
C VAL A 159 12.29 -3.13 -3.50
N LEU A 160 12.08 -4.39 -3.91
CA LEU A 160 10.75 -4.92 -4.22
C LEU A 160 9.90 -5.10 -2.95
N GLY A 161 10.52 -5.49 -1.85
CA GLY A 161 9.87 -5.68 -0.56
C GLY A 161 9.39 -4.36 0.05
N ASN A 162 10.11 -3.25 -0.13
CA ASN A 162 9.65 -1.91 0.20
C ASN A 162 8.36 -1.56 -0.56
N ALA A 163 8.34 -1.78 -1.89
CA ALA A 163 7.14 -1.55 -2.69
C ALA A 163 5.96 -2.47 -2.29
N ALA A 164 6.24 -3.73 -1.95
CA ALA A 164 5.26 -4.67 -1.43
C ALA A 164 4.71 -4.22 -0.06
N GLY A 165 5.59 -3.79 0.86
CA GLY A 165 5.24 -3.26 2.17
C GLY A 165 4.31 -2.05 2.07
N THR A 166 4.67 -1.05 1.24
CA THR A 166 3.80 0.10 0.94
C THR A 166 2.44 -0.33 0.39
N THR A 167 2.42 -1.36 -0.48
CA THR A 167 1.18 -1.89 -1.05
C THR A 167 0.30 -2.55 0.02
N PHE A 168 0.88 -3.37 0.91
CA PHE A 168 0.15 -3.99 2.02
C PHE A 168 -0.43 -2.94 2.98
N LEU A 169 0.36 -1.94 3.36
CA LEU A 169 -0.11 -0.82 4.19
C LEU A 169 -1.28 -0.09 3.53
N SER A 170 -1.18 0.16 2.24
CA SER A 170 -2.25 0.79 1.46
C SER A 170 -3.50 -0.09 1.34
N LEU A 171 -3.36 -1.42 1.33
CA LEU A 171 -4.49 -2.35 1.34
C LEU A 171 -5.19 -2.40 2.70
N ILE A 172 -4.44 -2.33 3.80
CA ILE A 172 -5.02 -2.18 5.15
C ILE A 172 -5.84 -0.88 5.20
N ALA A 173 -5.29 0.21 4.67
CA ALA A 173 -5.97 1.49 4.56
C ALA A 173 -7.26 1.41 3.71
N LEU A 174 -7.21 0.69 2.59
CA LEU A 174 -8.39 0.40 1.76
C LEU A 174 -9.46 -0.38 2.53
N GLY A 175 -9.06 -1.39 3.30
CA GLY A 175 -9.96 -2.15 4.18
C GLY A 175 -10.59 -1.28 5.27
N LEU A 176 -9.81 -0.42 5.92
CA LEU A 176 -10.30 0.56 6.89
C LEU A 176 -11.26 1.57 6.26
N GLY A 177 -11.00 2.05 5.05
CA GLY A 177 -11.91 2.92 4.31
C GLY A 177 -13.27 2.24 4.04
N ALA A 178 -13.26 0.97 3.64
CA ALA A 178 -14.48 0.19 3.44
C ALA A 178 -15.23 -0.10 4.75
N LEU A 179 -14.50 -0.30 5.85
CA LEU A 179 -15.02 -0.57 7.18
C LEU A 179 -15.69 0.66 7.80
N ILE A 180 -14.98 1.79 7.81
CA ILE A 180 -15.35 3.01 8.52
C ILE A 180 -16.31 3.86 7.68
N ARG A 181 -16.24 3.77 6.34
CA ARG A 181 -17.12 4.49 5.40
C ARG A 181 -17.06 6.02 5.52
N SER A 182 -15.98 6.54 6.12
CA SER A 182 -15.70 7.97 6.28
C SER A 182 -14.22 8.20 6.00
N VAL A 183 -13.92 9.12 5.07
CA VAL A 183 -12.53 9.42 4.68
C VAL A 183 -11.74 9.98 5.88
N PRO A 184 -12.20 11.02 6.61
CA PRO A 184 -11.47 11.52 7.77
C PRO A 184 -11.32 10.47 8.88
N GLY A 185 -12.39 9.70 9.14
CA GLY A 185 -12.37 8.66 10.17
C GLY A 185 -11.39 7.53 9.85
N ALA A 186 -11.33 7.11 8.58
CA ALA A 186 -10.40 6.07 8.14
C ALA A 186 -8.94 6.55 8.15
N ILE A 187 -8.69 7.81 7.78
CA ILE A 187 -7.35 8.41 7.88
C ILE A 187 -6.90 8.46 9.35
N GLY A 188 -7.76 8.95 10.25
CA GLY A 188 -7.47 9.01 11.68
C GLY A 188 -7.21 7.62 12.28
N ALA A 189 -8.00 6.62 11.90
CA ALA A 189 -7.82 5.24 12.35
C ALA A 189 -6.51 4.62 11.85
N PHE A 190 -6.13 4.89 10.59
CA PHE A 190 -4.87 4.39 10.06
C PHE A 190 -3.67 5.07 10.72
N ILE A 191 -3.65 6.41 10.76
CA ILE A 191 -2.52 7.15 11.35
C ILE A 191 -2.39 6.80 12.83
N GLY A 192 -3.47 6.92 13.60
CA GLY A 192 -3.44 6.64 15.03
C GLY A 192 -3.17 5.17 15.35
N GLY A 193 -3.86 4.26 14.66
CA GLY A 193 -3.84 2.83 14.98
C GLY A 193 -2.72 2.04 14.32
N VAL A 194 -2.24 2.43 13.13
CA VAL A 194 -1.22 1.69 12.38
C VAL A 194 0.15 2.37 12.47
N MET A 195 0.21 3.71 12.45
CA MET A 195 1.49 4.43 12.47
C MET A 195 1.92 4.88 13.85
N VAL A 196 1.05 5.52 14.63
CA VAL A 196 1.42 6.13 15.92
C VAL A 196 1.41 5.09 17.06
N LEU A 197 0.40 4.22 17.09
CA LEU A 197 0.26 3.21 18.13
C LEU A 197 1.51 2.32 18.34
N PRO A 198 2.17 1.74 17.32
CA PRO A 198 3.34 0.90 17.55
C PRO A 198 4.51 1.69 18.16
N GLU A 199 4.70 2.95 17.77
CA GLU A 199 5.75 3.82 18.33
C GLU A 199 5.51 4.07 19.82
N VAL A 200 4.27 4.35 20.21
CA VAL A 200 3.91 4.53 21.62
C VAL A 200 4.06 3.23 22.40
N LEU A 201 3.65 2.11 21.83
CA LEU A 201 3.76 0.79 22.45
C LEU A 201 5.22 0.36 22.63
N SER A 202 6.12 0.75 21.73
CA SER A 202 7.55 0.44 21.80
C SER A 202 8.26 1.06 23.03
N MET A 203 7.67 2.10 23.63
CA MET A 203 8.20 2.73 24.83
C MET A 203 7.86 1.96 26.12
N LEU A 204 6.97 0.96 26.04
CA LEU A 204 6.56 0.19 27.21
C LEU A 204 7.55 -0.97 27.46
N PRO A 205 8.05 -1.14 28.70
CA PRO A 205 9.05 -2.15 29.02
C PRO A 205 8.40 -3.53 29.28
N TYR A 206 7.61 -4.02 28.32
CA TYR A 206 6.96 -5.33 28.39
C TYR A 206 7.30 -6.18 27.17
N ASP A 207 7.96 -7.33 27.38
CA ASP A 207 8.39 -8.24 26.32
C ASP A 207 7.24 -8.69 25.40
N ALA A 208 6.05 -8.86 25.96
CA ALA A 208 4.85 -9.22 25.20
C ALA A 208 4.42 -8.10 24.22
N VAL A 209 4.59 -6.84 24.61
CA VAL A 209 4.29 -5.68 23.77
C VAL A 209 5.35 -5.54 22.68
N GLU A 210 6.63 -5.69 23.02
CA GLU A 210 7.72 -5.69 22.04
C GLU A 210 7.51 -6.77 20.96
N THR A 211 7.14 -7.98 21.39
CA THR A 211 6.82 -9.09 20.48
C THR A 211 5.64 -8.76 19.58
N ALA A 212 4.60 -8.09 20.09
CA ALA A 212 3.45 -7.69 19.30
C ALA A 212 3.80 -6.57 18.29
N VAL A 213 4.59 -5.58 18.72
CA VAL A 213 5.04 -4.46 17.87
C VAL A 213 5.91 -4.96 16.72
N ARG A 214 6.72 -6.00 16.93
CA ARG A 214 7.53 -6.64 15.89
C ARG A 214 6.72 -7.12 14.67
N TYR A 215 5.47 -7.54 14.88
CA TYR A 215 4.56 -7.99 13.82
C TYR A 215 3.49 -6.95 13.44
N PHE A 216 3.64 -5.72 13.92
CA PHE A 216 2.75 -4.62 13.55
C PHE A 216 2.97 -4.22 12.09
N PRO A 217 1.95 -3.71 11.37
CA PRO A 217 2.06 -3.53 9.92
C PRO A 217 3.22 -2.63 9.48
N THR A 218 3.52 -1.55 10.21
CA THR A 218 4.63 -0.65 9.89
C THR A 218 5.98 -1.35 10.07
N GLN A 219 6.19 -2.03 11.19
CA GLN A 219 7.43 -2.76 11.46
C GLN A 219 7.63 -3.90 10.46
N ALA A 220 6.58 -4.68 10.22
CA ALA A 220 6.62 -5.79 9.27
C ALA A 220 6.89 -5.30 7.83
N ALA A 221 6.34 -4.16 7.42
CA ALA A 221 6.63 -3.56 6.12
C ALA A 221 8.09 -3.07 6.03
N GLY A 222 8.61 -2.48 7.11
CA GLY A 222 10.01 -2.05 7.20
C GLY A 222 11.00 -3.21 7.02
N VAL A 223 10.70 -4.38 7.60
CA VAL A 223 11.52 -5.60 7.42
C VAL A 223 11.62 -6.03 5.96
N LEU A 224 10.55 -5.86 5.17
CA LEU A 224 10.60 -6.18 3.74
C LEU A 224 11.46 -5.20 2.95
N GLY A 225 11.62 -3.97 3.43
CA GLY A 225 12.37 -2.91 2.77
C GLY A 225 13.87 -2.90 3.09
N SER A 226 14.36 -3.88 3.83
CA SER A 226 15.75 -3.94 4.31
C SER A 226 16.52 -5.07 3.62
N ALA A 227 17.72 -4.77 3.12
CA ALA A 227 18.61 -5.78 2.53
C ALA A 227 19.34 -6.57 3.62
N THR A 228 19.54 -5.95 4.77
CA THR A 228 20.20 -6.52 5.94
C THR A 228 19.18 -6.85 7.04
N PRO A 229 19.39 -7.93 7.84
CA PRO A 229 18.51 -8.25 8.95
C PRO A 229 18.55 -7.15 10.02
N LEU A 230 17.38 -6.58 10.34
CA LEU A 230 17.27 -5.63 11.43
C LEU A 230 17.36 -6.35 12.80
N PRO A 231 18.23 -5.89 13.72
CA PRO A 231 18.28 -6.42 15.07
C PRO A 231 16.92 -6.34 15.75
N GLY A 232 16.47 -7.44 16.38
CA GLY A 232 15.19 -7.46 17.10
C GLY A 232 13.95 -7.41 16.22
N ALA A 233 14.06 -7.57 14.90
CA ALA A 233 12.91 -7.61 14.00
C ALA A 233 12.38 -9.04 13.76
N ALA A 234 11.19 -9.14 13.15
CA ALA A 234 10.64 -10.43 12.74
C ALA A 234 11.44 -11.02 11.58
N PRO A 235 11.54 -12.36 11.47
CA PRO A 235 11.99 -12.99 10.24
C PRO A 235 11.11 -12.53 9.07
N VAL A 236 11.70 -12.33 7.89
CA VAL A 236 11.01 -11.83 6.68
C VAL A 236 9.72 -12.62 6.38
N GLY A 237 9.75 -13.95 6.49
CA GLY A 237 8.56 -14.79 6.30
C GLY A 237 7.45 -14.53 7.34
N GLY A 238 7.82 -14.27 8.59
CA GLY A 238 6.88 -13.91 9.66
C GLY A 238 6.28 -12.51 9.46
N ALA A 239 7.09 -11.55 9.01
CA ALA A 239 6.64 -10.20 8.65
C ALA A 239 5.65 -10.24 7.47
N LEU A 240 5.95 -11.02 6.42
CA LEU A 240 5.04 -11.23 5.29
C LEU A 240 3.72 -11.85 5.74
N LEU A 241 3.77 -12.91 6.56
CA LEU A 241 2.58 -13.55 7.10
C LEU A 241 1.74 -12.55 7.90
N ALA A 242 2.37 -11.75 8.76
CA ALA A 242 1.68 -10.73 9.55
C ALA A 242 0.96 -9.70 8.66
N LEU A 243 1.63 -9.17 7.63
CA LEU A 243 1.02 -8.22 6.69
C LEU A 243 -0.17 -8.82 5.93
N VAL A 244 -0.05 -10.07 5.48
CA VAL A 244 -1.14 -10.81 4.84
C VAL A 244 -2.31 -10.97 5.81
N LEU A 245 -2.06 -11.33 7.06
CA LEU A 245 -3.08 -11.47 8.09
C LEU A 245 -3.77 -10.14 8.41
N TRP A 246 -3.03 -9.03 8.50
CA TRP A 246 -3.60 -7.70 8.69
C TRP A 246 -4.47 -7.25 7.51
N CYS A 247 -4.04 -7.52 6.28
CA CYS A 247 -4.85 -7.28 5.08
C CYS A 247 -6.11 -8.15 5.07
N ALA A 248 -5.97 -9.45 5.39
CA ALA A 248 -7.10 -10.37 5.47
C ALA A 248 -8.08 -9.97 6.58
N ALA A 249 -7.58 -9.53 7.74
CA ALA A 249 -8.40 -9.07 8.86
C ALA A 249 -9.17 -7.80 8.51
N SER A 250 -8.50 -6.78 7.96
CA SER A 250 -9.14 -5.51 7.58
C SER A 250 -10.17 -5.69 6.45
N LEU A 251 -9.79 -6.34 5.35
CA LEU A 251 -10.69 -6.62 4.22
C LEU A 251 -11.79 -7.62 4.59
N GLY A 252 -11.47 -8.66 5.36
CA GLY A 252 -12.41 -9.66 5.84
C GLY A 252 -13.47 -9.06 6.76
N THR A 253 -13.06 -8.20 7.69
CA THR A 253 -14.00 -7.50 8.59
C THR A 253 -14.91 -6.55 7.79
N ALA A 254 -14.36 -5.82 6.82
CA ALA A 254 -15.15 -4.99 5.91
C ALA A 254 -16.15 -5.83 5.09
N ALA A 255 -15.70 -6.97 4.55
CA ALA A 255 -16.53 -7.92 3.79
C ALA A 255 -17.69 -8.50 4.63
N LEU A 256 -17.42 -8.89 5.88
CA LEU A 256 -18.42 -9.41 6.81
C LEU A 256 -19.49 -8.37 7.13
N LEU A 257 -19.09 -7.12 7.38
CA LEU A 257 -20.05 -6.04 7.66
C LEU A 257 -20.83 -5.60 6.42
N LEU A 258 -20.23 -5.66 5.23
CA LEU A 258 -20.92 -5.44 3.95
C LEU A 258 -22.01 -6.48 3.69
N ARG A 259 -21.82 -7.72 4.17
CA ARG A 259 -22.83 -8.78 4.09
C ARG A 259 -23.95 -8.64 5.12
N ARG A 260 -23.61 -8.22 6.34
CA ARG A 260 -24.56 -8.18 7.47
C ARG A 260 -25.39 -6.91 7.51
N ARG A 261 -24.85 -5.80 7.02
CA ARG A 261 -25.55 -4.51 7.00
C ARG A 261 -26.21 -4.35 5.64
N ASP A 262 -27.43 -4.89 5.53
CA ASP A 262 -28.38 -4.49 4.50
C ASP A 262 -28.53 -2.96 4.59
N ALA A 263 -28.24 -2.29 3.48
CA ALA A 263 -28.56 -0.90 3.23
C ALA A 263 -29.43 -0.86 1.99
#